data_AF-A0A941UP17-F1
#
_entry.id   AF-A0A941UP17-F1
#
_cell.length_a   1.000
_cell.length_b   1.000
_cell.length_c   1.000
_cell.angle_alpha   90.00
_cell.angle_beta   90.00
_cell.angle_gamma   90.00
#
_symmetry.space_group_name_H-M   'P 1'
#
loop_
_entity.id
_entity.type
_entity.pdbx_description
1 polymer ?
#
loop_
_entity_poly.entity_id
_entity_poly.type
_entity_poly.pdbx_seq_one_letter_code
_entity_poly.pdbx_strand_id
1 'polypeptide(L)'
;MDPAVLSAAGIQDAVQALRNLELVRKRLGPDAFAALLPSLLLSLKRSGDPDMALNHLERFLDEFEPVSQFVQEVRTRPAVLTDLIVLFGASRFLASHCIATASATFPLLCHPAYLAHPADKELLAGRLAAMLQGLTREEDLFRRLRLFRKQEMLRIGLRDLLVMADLIETVVELSNLAEVCLQAAYERADAELRSRFGAPLIQSEDGSTRTAGFAVIGMGKLGGKELNFSSDIDLMYVYTADGETGGVPGPDGAPANRISNHQYFIKLAEKLSAAIGQNTADGFVFRVDLRLRPEGQRGPLAQSLGGYEIYYESWGQTWERSALIKARPVAGDEAVGREFLERITPFVYRKYLDFGAIVEIREMKQKINRDVEQ
;
A
#
# COMPACT_ATOMS: atom_id res chain seq x y z
N MET A 1 -34.10 -26.73 7.97
CA MET A 1 -32.83 -27.48 7.80
C MET A 1 -32.51 -28.14 9.12
N ASP A 2 -32.11 -29.41 9.10
CA ASP A 2 -31.80 -30.19 10.32
C ASP A 2 -30.48 -29.69 10.96
N PRO A 3 -30.44 -29.39 12.27
CA PRO A 3 -29.21 -29.05 12.99
C PRO A 3 -28.07 -30.06 12.81
N ALA A 4 -28.36 -31.35 12.59
CA ALA A 4 -27.34 -32.36 12.34
C ALA A 4 -26.56 -32.09 11.04
N VAL A 5 -27.23 -31.57 10.00
CA VAL A 5 -26.58 -31.20 8.73
C VAL A 5 -25.65 -30.00 8.91
N LEU A 6 -26.05 -29.02 9.73
CA LEU A 6 -25.23 -27.85 10.04
C LEU A 6 -23.99 -28.24 10.85
N SER A 7 -24.16 -29.08 11.86
CA SER A 7 -23.04 -29.61 12.65
C SER A 7 -22.06 -30.39 11.77
N ALA A 8 -22.55 -31.20 10.82
CA ALA A 8 -21.70 -31.90 9.86
C ALA A 8 -20.94 -30.97 8.89
N ALA A 9 -21.40 -29.72 8.73
CA ALA A 9 -20.72 -28.66 7.99
C ALA A 9 -19.79 -27.80 8.88
N GLY A 10 -19.58 -28.18 10.14
CA GLY A 10 -18.66 -27.51 11.07
C GLY A 10 -19.25 -26.31 11.81
N ILE A 11 -20.54 -26.04 11.65
CA ILE A 11 -21.25 -24.97 12.37
C ILE A 11 -21.40 -25.33 13.84
N GLN A 12 -21.03 -24.41 14.72
CA GLN A 12 -21.17 -24.54 16.17
C GLN A 12 -22.45 -23.89 16.69
N ASP A 13 -22.84 -22.72 16.17
CA ASP A 13 -24.08 -22.03 16.54
C ASP A 13 -25.17 -22.28 15.48
N ALA A 14 -25.84 -23.44 15.61
CA ALA A 14 -26.91 -23.82 14.70
C ALA A 14 -28.08 -22.82 14.69
N VAL A 15 -28.36 -22.13 15.80
CA VAL A 15 -29.46 -21.16 15.89
C VAL A 15 -29.15 -19.93 15.05
N GLN A 16 -27.94 -19.36 15.22
CA GLN A 16 -27.52 -18.21 14.42
C GLN A 16 -27.33 -18.60 12.95
N ALA A 17 -26.78 -19.77 12.66
CA ALA A 17 -26.62 -20.26 11.29
C ALA A 17 -27.96 -20.40 10.56
N LEU A 18 -29.00 -20.94 11.21
CA LEU A 18 -30.34 -21.02 10.62
C LEU A 18 -30.92 -19.63 10.31
N ARG A 19 -30.68 -18.63 11.17
CA ARG A 19 -31.07 -17.24 10.91
C ARG A 19 -30.36 -16.67 9.69
N ASN A 20 -29.03 -16.81 9.63
CA ASN A 20 -28.23 -16.32 8.50
C ASN A 20 -28.66 -17.00 7.19
N LEU A 21 -28.86 -18.32 7.19
CA LEU A 21 -29.32 -19.06 6.01
C LEU A 21 -30.70 -18.60 5.52
N GLU A 22 -31.61 -18.24 6.42
CA GLU A 22 -32.91 -17.70 6.03
C GLU A 22 -32.79 -16.29 5.42
N LEU A 23 -31.90 -15.44 5.93
CA LEU A 23 -31.59 -14.13 5.34
C LEU A 23 -30.97 -14.28 3.95
N VAL A 24 -29.97 -15.17 3.82
CA VAL A 24 -29.37 -15.53 2.53
C VAL A 24 -30.43 -16.08 1.56
N ARG A 25 -31.35 -16.96 2.02
CA ARG A 25 -32.44 -17.48 1.19
C ARG A 25 -33.38 -16.38 0.71
N LYS A 26 -33.76 -15.45 1.58
CA LYS A 26 -34.61 -14.29 1.21
C LYS A 26 -33.93 -13.41 0.17
N ARG A 27 -32.62 -13.21 0.31
CA ARG A 27 -31.83 -12.37 -0.58
C ARG A 27 -31.62 -12.98 -1.97
N LEU A 28 -31.29 -14.27 -2.02
CA LEU A 28 -31.05 -15.00 -3.27
C LEU A 28 -32.34 -15.44 -3.99
N GLY A 29 -33.43 -15.62 -3.24
CA GLY A 29 -34.62 -16.32 -3.69
C GLY A 29 -34.52 -17.84 -3.51
N PRO A 30 -35.67 -18.55 -3.41
CA PRO A 30 -35.72 -19.95 -3.00
C PRO A 30 -34.97 -20.89 -3.96
N ASP A 31 -35.10 -20.68 -5.27
CA ASP A 31 -34.51 -21.57 -6.28
C ASP A 31 -32.98 -21.42 -6.36
N ALA A 32 -32.48 -20.18 -6.33
CA ALA A 32 -31.05 -19.91 -6.32
C ALA A 32 -30.41 -20.41 -5.01
N PHE A 33 -31.07 -20.19 -3.87
CA PHE A 33 -30.62 -20.72 -2.59
C PHE A 33 -30.54 -22.25 -2.59
N ALA A 34 -31.61 -22.94 -3.02
CA ALA A 34 -31.62 -24.40 -3.07
C ALA A 34 -30.51 -24.97 -3.96
N ALA A 35 -30.21 -24.30 -5.09
CA ALA A 35 -29.13 -24.69 -5.99
C ALA A 35 -27.73 -24.48 -5.39
N LEU A 36 -27.52 -23.43 -4.60
CA LEU A 36 -26.22 -23.08 -4.03
C LEU A 36 -25.92 -23.77 -2.70
N LEU A 37 -26.96 -24.17 -1.96
CA LEU A 37 -26.86 -24.71 -0.62
C LEU A 37 -25.91 -25.91 -0.47
N PRO A 38 -25.89 -26.92 -1.37
CA PRO A 38 -24.94 -28.03 -1.25
C PRO A 38 -23.47 -27.56 -1.31
N SER A 39 -23.15 -26.68 -2.26
CA SER A 39 -21.80 -26.12 -2.42
C SER A 39 -21.41 -25.20 -1.26
N LEU A 40 -22.37 -24.45 -0.71
CA LEU A 40 -22.18 -23.65 0.49
C LEU A 40 -21.81 -24.52 1.69
N LEU A 41 -22.59 -25.56 1.98
CA LEU A 41 -22.31 -26.47 3.11
C LEU A 41 -20.96 -27.18 2.97
N LEU A 42 -20.60 -27.61 1.76
CA LEU A 42 -19.29 -28.20 1.48
C LEU A 42 -18.14 -27.19 1.69
N SER A 43 -18.34 -25.94 1.30
CA SER A 43 -17.34 -24.87 1.48
C SER A 43 -17.20 -24.49 2.96
N LEU A 44 -18.32 -24.37 3.69
CA LEU A 44 -18.34 -24.11 5.14
C LEU A 44 -17.57 -25.18 5.90
N LYS A 45 -17.75 -26.46 5.54
CA LYS A 45 -17.01 -27.57 6.16
C LYS A 45 -15.48 -27.45 6.03
N ARG A 46 -15.00 -26.78 4.98
CA ARG A 46 -13.57 -26.56 4.71
C ARG A 46 -13.05 -25.22 5.26
N SER A 47 -13.94 -24.37 5.76
CA SER A 47 -13.60 -23.09 6.36
C SER A 47 -12.90 -23.29 7.71
N GLY A 48 -11.94 -22.40 8.03
CA GLY A 48 -11.32 -22.37 9.37
C GLY A 48 -12.29 -21.95 10.48
N ASP A 49 -13.31 -21.14 10.13
CA ASP A 49 -14.40 -20.72 11.01
C ASP A 49 -15.70 -20.68 10.19
N PRO A 50 -16.52 -21.75 10.22
CA PRO A 50 -17.75 -21.84 9.43
C PRO A 50 -18.83 -20.84 9.87
N ASP A 51 -18.95 -20.58 11.18
CA ASP A 51 -19.92 -19.65 11.74
C ASP A 51 -19.63 -18.21 11.30
N MET A 52 -18.37 -17.79 11.40
CA MET A 52 -17.91 -16.48 10.93
C MET A 52 -18.06 -16.35 9.41
N ALA A 53 -17.72 -17.40 8.66
CA ALA A 53 -17.84 -17.39 7.21
C ALA A 53 -19.28 -17.17 6.76
N LEU A 54 -20.24 -17.86 7.38
CA LEU A 54 -21.65 -17.72 7.07
C LEU A 54 -22.20 -16.34 7.46
N ASN A 55 -21.76 -15.78 8.59
CA ASN A 55 -22.15 -14.42 8.97
C ASN A 55 -21.65 -13.38 7.96
N HIS A 56 -20.39 -13.46 7.54
CA HIS A 56 -19.86 -12.53 6.55
C HIS A 56 -20.48 -12.73 5.15
N LEU A 57 -20.79 -13.96 4.74
CA LEU A 57 -21.51 -14.19 3.48
C LEU A 57 -22.87 -13.51 3.48
N GLU A 58 -23.62 -13.65 4.58
CA GLU A 58 -24.92 -13.00 4.72
C GLU A 58 -24.81 -11.49 4.58
N ARG A 59 -23.91 -10.86 5.33
CA ARG A 59 -23.64 -9.41 5.25
C ARG A 59 -23.15 -8.97 3.88
N PHE A 60 -22.32 -9.77 3.23
CA PHE A 60 -21.85 -9.50 1.87
C PHE A 60 -23.01 -9.46 0.87
N LEU A 61 -23.94 -10.42 0.96
CA LEU A 61 -25.10 -10.50 0.08
C LEU A 61 -26.14 -9.40 0.35
N ASP A 62 -26.22 -8.90 1.59
CA ASP A 62 -27.06 -7.75 1.91
C ASP A 62 -26.56 -6.48 1.19
N GLU A 63 -25.25 -6.23 1.26
CA GLU A 63 -24.58 -5.06 0.65
C GLU A 63 -24.38 -5.15 -0.87
N PHE A 64 -24.28 -6.35 -1.44
CA PHE A 64 -23.98 -6.54 -2.87
C PHE A 64 -25.22 -6.46 -3.76
N GLU A 65 -25.20 -5.54 -4.72
CA GLU A 65 -26.22 -5.44 -5.78
C GLU A 65 -25.59 -5.29 -7.18
N PRO A 66 -26.20 -5.90 -8.23
CA PRO A 66 -27.39 -6.75 -8.18
C PRO A 66 -27.07 -8.19 -7.75
N VAL A 67 -27.84 -8.76 -6.80
CA VAL A 67 -27.64 -10.14 -6.33
C VAL A 67 -27.72 -11.19 -7.45
N SER A 68 -28.45 -10.91 -8.52
CA SER A 68 -28.52 -11.79 -9.70
C SER A 68 -27.14 -12.02 -10.34
N GLN A 69 -26.25 -11.02 -10.30
CA GLN A 69 -24.87 -11.16 -10.77
C GLN A 69 -24.11 -12.17 -9.91
N PHE A 70 -24.23 -12.11 -8.58
CA PHE A 70 -23.60 -13.09 -7.69
C PHE A 70 -24.03 -14.52 -8.04
N VAL A 71 -25.34 -14.74 -8.19
CA VAL A 71 -25.88 -16.06 -8.53
C VAL A 71 -25.34 -16.56 -9.87
N GLN A 72 -25.28 -15.69 -10.88
CA GLN A 72 -24.76 -16.05 -12.20
C GLN A 72 -23.27 -16.41 -12.14
N GLU A 73 -22.46 -15.63 -11.44
CA GLU A 73 -21.03 -15.86 -11.30
C GLU A 73 -20.74 -17.17 -10.57
N VAL A 74 -21.42 -17.43 -9.44
CA VAL A 74 -21.23 -18.68 -8.69
C VAL A 74 -21.72 -19.90 -9.48
N ARG A 75 -22.78 -19.78 -10.28
CA ARG A 75 -23.21 -20.87 -11.18
C ARG A 75 -22.19 -21.15 -12.28
N THR A 76 -21.61 -20.10 -12.84
CA THR A 76 -20.60 -20.20 -13.91
C THR A 76 -19.28 -20.74 -13.35
N ARG A 77 -18.90 -20.29 -12.16
CA ARG A 77 -17.66 -20.67 -11.48
C ARG A 77 -17.92 -20.93 -9.99
N PRO A 78 -18.29 -22.17 -9.62
CA PRO A 78 -18.57 -22.54 -8.23
C PRO A 78 -17.43 -22.26 -7.25
N ALA A 79 -16.19 -22.25 -7.74
CA ALA A 79 -15.01 -21.90 -6.94
C ALA A 79 -15.11 -20.51 -6.29
N VAL A 80 -15.79 -19.53 -6.92
CA VAL A 80 -15.97 -18.18 -6.35
C VAL A 80 -16.59 -18.23 -4.95
N LEU A 81 -17.60 -19.09 -4.75
CA LEU A 81 -18.24 -19.24 -3.45
C LEU A 81 -17.26 -19.86 -2.44
N THR A 82 -16.49 -20.86 -2.84
CA THR A 82 -15.48 -21.48 -1.98
C THR A 82 -14.41 -20.47 -1.59
N ASP A 83 -13.89 -19.69 -2.53
CA ASP A 83 -12.88 -18.65 -2.30
C ASP A 83 -13.38 -17.59 -1.31
N LEU A 84 -14.62 -17.12 -1.48
CA LEU A 84 -15.26 -16.18 -0.56
C LEU A 84 -15.44 -16.78 0.84
N ILE A 85 -15.86 -18.04 0.95
CA ILE A 85 -16.05 -18.70 2.24
C ILE A 85 -14.72 -18.86 2.98
N VAL A 86 -13.64 -19.20 2.26
CA VAL A 86 -12.28 -19.22 2.84
C VAL A 86 -11.89 -17.84 3.35
N LEU A 87 -12.05 -16.79 2.53
CA LEU A 87 -11.77 -15.41 2.93
C LEU A 87 -12.53 -15.01 4.20
N PHE A 88 -13.83 -15.28 4.20
CA PHE A 88 -14.77 -14.91 5.25
C PHE A 88 -14.57 -15.67 6.55
N GLY A 89 -14.10 -16.92 6.47
CA GLY A 89 -13.78 -17.75 7.63
C GLY A 89 -12.36 -17.58 8.17
N ALA A 90 -11.44 -17.01 7.39
CA ALA A 90 -10.06 -16.88 7.82
C ALA A 90 -9.70 -15.46 8.31
N SER A 91 -10.36 -14.40 7.82
CA SER A 91 -9.94 -13.03 8.12
C SER A 91 -11.10 -12.05 8.25
N ARG A 92 -11.36 -11.58 9.48
CA ARG A 92 -12.29 -10.46 9.75
C ARG A 92 -11.89 -9.17 9.03
N PHE A 93 -10.57 -8.92 8.94
CA PHE A 93 -10.03 -7.75 8.26
C PHE A 93 -10.39 -7.81 6.77
N LEU A 94 -10.02 -8.88 6.07
CA LEU A 94 -10.30 -8.99 4.63
C LEU A 94 -11.81 -9.09 4.35
N ALA A 95 -12.57 -9.80 5.17
CA ALA A 95 -14.03 -9.88 5.04
C ALA A 95 -14.69 -8.49 5.13
N SER A 96 -14.31 -7.68 6.12
CA SER A 96 -14.84 -6.32 6.28
C SER A 96 -14.54 -5.44 5.06
N HIS A 97 -13.34 -5.58 4.49
CA HIS A 97 -12.98 -4.87 3.25
C HIS A 97 -13.81 -5.36 2.07
N CYS A 98 -13.92 -6.68 1.87
CA CYS A 98 -14.68 -7.27 0.78
C CYS A 98 -16.16 -6.87 0.81
N ILE A 99 -16.76 -6.81 2.00
CA ILE A 99 -18.16 -6.39 2.20
C ILE A 99 -18.30 -4.90 1.89
N ALA A 100 -17.45 -4.04 2.47
CA ALA A 100 -17.54 -2.60 2.29
C ALA A 100 -17.27 -2.14 0.84
N THR A 101 -16.60 -2.95 0.02
CA THR A 101 -16.33 -2.67 -1.40
C THR A 101 -16.88 -3.75 -2.32
N ALA A 102 -17.97 -4.42 -1.94
CA ALA A 102 -18.50 -5.60 -2.63
C ALA A 102 -18.70 -5.38 -4.13
N SER A 103 -19.45 -4.35 -4.54
CA SER A 103 -19.71 -4.05 -5.97
C SER A 103 -18.44 -3.78 -6.77
N ALA A 104 -17.39 -3.23 -6.15
CA ALA A 104 -16.12 -2.95 -6.81
C ALA A 104 -15.14 -4.12 -6.80
N THR A 105 -15.28 -5.06 -5.86
CA THR A 105 -14.29 -6.13 -5.64
C THR A 105 -14.76 -7.45 -6.20
N PHE A 106 -16.04 -7.78 -6.04
CA PHE A 106 -16.59 -9.06 -6.46
C PHE A 106 -16.39 -9.35 -7.95
N PRO A 107 -16.65 -8.43 -8.89
CA PRO A 107 -16.38 -8.69 -10.31
C PRO A 107 -14.91 -9.04 -10.60
N LEU A 108 -13.97 -8.44 -9.86
CA LEU A 108 -12.55 -8.74 -9.99
C LEU A 108 -12.22 -10.14 -9.46
N LEU A 109 -12.75 -10.49 -8.29
CA LEU A 109 -12.58 -11.83 -7.71
C LEU A 109 -13.21 -12.92 -8.58
N CYS A 110 -14.25 -12.59 -9.35
CA CYS A 110 -14.88 -13.47 -10.33
C CYS A 110 -14.02 -13.74 -11.57
N HIS A 111 -13.03 -12.90 -11.87
CA HIS A 111 -12.16 -13.07 -13.03
C HIS A 111 -11.02 -14.07 -12.74
N PRO A 112 -10.93 -15.23 -13.43
CA PRO A 112 -9.94 -16.28 -13.11
C PRO A 112 -8.49 -15.78 -13.15
N ALA A 113 -8.15 -14.96 -14.16
CA ALA A 113 -6.80 -14.41 -14.31
C ALA A 113 -6.42 -13.42 -13.21
N TYR A 114 -7.39 -12.89 -12.45
CA TYR A 114 -7.10 -11.94 -11.38
C TYR A 114 -6.38 -12.63 -10.23
N LEU A 115 -6.81 -13.83 -9.84
CA LEU A 115 -6.19 -14.61 -8.76
C LEU A 115 -5.11 -15.59 -9.23
N ALA A 116 -4.93 -15.80 -10.54
CA ALA A 116 -4.08 -16.88 -11.06
C ALA A 116 -2.58 -16.65 -10.82
N HIS A 117 -2.10 -15.41 -10.95
CA HIS A 117 -0.67 -15.09 -10.93
C HIS A 117 -0.34 -13.95 -9.96
N PRO A 118 0.90 -13.94 -9.42
CA PRO A 118 1.38 -12.77 -8.70
C PRO A 118 1.38 -11.55 -9.62
N ALA A 119 1.14 -10.38 -9.05
CA ALA A 119 1.23 -9.13 -9.76
C ALA A 119 2.58 -8.46 -9.50
N ASP A 120 3.37 -8.35 -10.55
CA ASP A 120 4.56 -7.51 -10.55
C ASP A 120 4.20 -6.01 -10.56
N LYS A 121 5.23 -5.17 -10.48
CA LYS A 121 5.07 -3.72 -10.38
C LYS A 121 4.40 -3.16 -11.64
N GLU A 122 4.74 -3.71 -12.80
CA GLU A 122 4.24 -3.32 -14.13
C GLU A 122 2.75 -3.61 -14.25
N LEU A 123 2.30 -4.80 -13.87
CA LEU A 123 0.89 -5.19 -13.89
C LEU A 123 0.06 -4.34 -12.93
N LEU A 124 0.57 -4.12 -11.70
CA LEU A 124 -0.09 -3.26 -10.72
C LEU A 124 -0.19 -1.82 -11.21
N ALA A 125 0.88 -1.27 -11.80
CA ALA A 125 0.88 0.06 -12.40
C ALA A 125 -0.12 0.18 -13.54
N GLY A 126 -0.20 -0.83 -14.42
CA GLY A 126 -1.18 -0.87 -15.51
C GLY A 126 -2.63 -0.88 -15.00
N ARG A 127 -2.93 -1.69 -13.98
CA ARG A 127 -4.26 -1.73 -13.35
C ARG A 127 -4.62 -0.40 -12.69
N LEU A 128 -3.68 0.19 -11.94
CA LEU A 128 -3.89 1.49 -11.31
C LEU A 128 -4.10 2.58 -12.37
N ALA A 129 -3.25 2.63 -13.40
CA ALA A 129 -3.38 3.59 -14.49
C ALA A 129 -4.76 3.50 -15.15
N ALA A 130 -5.24 2.30 -15.46
CA ALA A 130 -6.59 2.09 -16.01
C ALA A 130 -7.69 2.60 -15.07
N MET A 131 -7.53 2.41 -13.76
CA MET A 131 -8.47 2.90 -12.76
C MET A 131 -8.44 4.44 -12.57
N LEU A 132 -7.30 5.07 -12.86
CA LEU A 132 -7.12 6.52 -12.79
C LEU A 132 -7.44 7.24 -14.11
N GLN A 133 -7.77 6.52 -15.19
CA GLN A 133 -8.13 7.13 -16.47
C GLN A 133 -9.36 8.05 -16.32
N GLY A 134 -9.27 9.23 -16.93
CA GLY A 134 -10.37 10.21 -16.96
C GLY A 134 -10.59 10.99 -15.66
N LEU A 135 -9.72 10.84 -14.66
CA LEU A 135 -9.80 11.63 -13.43
C LEU A 135 -9.38 13.09 -13.65
N THR A 136 -10.20 14.01 -13.17
CA THR A 136 -9.95 15.45 -13.26
C THR A 136 -9.60 16.07 -11.91
N ARG A 137 -10.16 15.56 -10.81
CA ARG A 137 -9.99 16.11 -9.44
C ARG A 137 -9.00 15.31 -8.60
N GLU A 138 -8.34 16.00 -7.67
CA GLU A 138 -7.41 15.39 -6.71
C GLU A 138 -8.11 14.47 -5.70
N GLU A 139 -9.27 14.89 -5.17
CA GLU A 139 -10.05 14.09 -4.23
C GLU A 139 -10.40 12.71 -4.80
N ASP A 140 -10.65 12.66 -6.12
CA ASP A 140 -10.91 11.41 -6.81
C ASP A 140 -9.67 10.51 -6.89
N LEU A 141 -8.46 11.08 -7.06
CA LEU A 141 -7.22 10.30 -6.99
C LEU A 141 -7.10 9.62 -5.62
N PHE A 142 -7.27 10.38 -4.55
CA PHE A 142 -7.09 9.88 -3.18
C PHE A 142 -8.07 8.75 -2.86
N ARG A 143 -9.33 8.92 -3.28
CA ARG A 143 -10.35 7.89 -3.16
C ARG A 143 -10.03 6.65 -4.00
N ARG A 144 -9.56 6.84 -5.23
CA ARG A 144 -9.20 5.73 -6.14
C ARG A 144 -7.97 4.96 -5.68
N LEU A 145 -6.94 5.62 -5.15
CA LEU A 145 -5.78 4.95 -4.55
C LEU A 145 -6.19 4.07 -3.37
N ARG A 146 -7.08 4.56 -2.50
CA ARG A 146 -7.61 3.78 -1.36
C ARG A 146 -8.39 2.56 -1.84
N LEU A 147 -9.27 2.72 -2.83
CA LEU A 147 -10.03 1.61 -3.39
C LEU A 147 -9.11 0.58 -4.08
N PHE A 148 -8.13 1.05 -4.87
CA PHE A 148 -7.13 0.19 -5.51
C PHE A 148 -6.36 -0.64 -4.48
N ARG A 149 -5.85 0.01 -3.43
CA ARG A 149 -5.17 -0.67 -2.33
C ARG A 149 -6.06 -1.70 -1.66
N LYS A 150 -7.35 -1.41 -1.44
CA LYS A 150 -8.29 -2.39 -0.86
C LYS A 150 -8.47 -3.61 -1.78
N GLN A 151 -8.67 -3.40 -3.09
CA GLN A 151 -8.82 -4.48 -4.06
C GLN A 151 -7.59 -5.38 -4.12
N GLU A 152 -6.40 -4.79 -4.23
CA GLU A 152 -5.16 -5.56 -4.32
C GLU A 152 -4.78 -6.22 -2.99
N MET A 153 -5.06 -5.61 -1.84
CA MET A 153 -4.91 -6.27 -0.52
C MET A 153 -5.84 -7.47 -0.38
N LEU A 154 -7.07 -7.39 -0.90
CA LEU A 154 -7.99 -8.53 -0.93
C LEU A 154 -7.48 -9.64 -1.85
N ARG A 155 -6.95 -9.28 -3.03
CA ARG A 155 -6.37 -10.24 -3.95
C ARG A 155 -5.16 -10.97 -3.34
N ILE A 156 -4.20 -10.21 -2.81
CA ILE A 156 -2.98 -10.76 -2.21
C ILE A 156 -3.33 -11.62 -1.00
N GLY A 157 -4.21 -11.13 -0.11
CA GLY A 157 -4.66 -11.88 1.06
C GLY A 157 -5.41 -13.16 0.69
N LEU A 158 -6.25 -13.14 -0.34
CA LEU A 158 -6.94 -14.33 -0.79
C LEU A 158 -5.98 -15.36 -1.42
N ARG A 159 -4.97 -14.92 -2.18
CA ARG A 159 -3.92 -15.82 -2.71
C ARG A 159 -3.15 -16.51 -1.59
N ASP A 160 -2.76 -15.76 -0.55
CA ASP A 160 -2.10 -16.29 0.64
C ASP A 160 -2.99 -17.33 1.36
N LEU A 161 -4.26 -16.98 1.63
CA LEU A 161 -5.22 -17.88 2.29
C LEU A 161 -5.54 -19.15 1.50
N LEU A 162 -5.54 -19.07 0.17
CA LEU A 162 -5.75 -20.22 -0.72
C LEU A 162 -4.45 -21.00 -1.00
N VAL A 163 -3.33 -20.61 -0.37
CA VAL A 163 -2.01 -21.23 -0.55
C VAL A 163 -1.57 -21.20 -2.02
N MET A 164 -1.94 -20.14 -2.73
CA MET A 164 -1.56 -19.88 -4.12
C MET A 164 -0.27 -19.04 -4.23
N ALA A 165 0.14 -18.43 -3.12
CA ALA A 165 1.35 -17.63 -2.98
C ALA A 165 2.12 -18.12 -1.74
N ASP A 166 3.45 -18.10 -1.80
CA ASP A 166 4.27 -18.28 -0.61
C ASP A 166 4.48 -16.94 0.12
N LEU A 167 5.17 -17.00 1.28
CA LEU A 167 5.44 -15.81 2.08
C LEU A 167 6.25 -14.76 1.31
N ILE A 168 7.26 -15.18 0.54
CA ILE A 168 8.15 -14.25 -0.17
C ILE A 168 7.39 -13.55 -1.29
N GLU A 169 6.61 -14.30 -2.06
CA GLU A 169 5.72 -13.74 -3.08
C GLU A 169 4.75 -12.73 -2.47
N THR A 170 4.12 -13.09 -1.35
CA THR A 170 3.15 -12.23 -0.66
C THR A 170 3.76 -10.91 -0.20
N VAL A 171 4.92 -10.93 0.48
CA VAL A 171 5.55 -9.69 0.98
C VAL A 171 6.11 -8.82 -0.16
N VAL A 172 6.55 -9.44 -1.27
CA VAL A 172 6.99 -8.71 -2.46
C VAL A 172 5.80 -8.03 -3.14
N GLU A 173 4.67 -8.72 -3.31
CA GLU A 173 3.47 -8.11 -3.90
C GLU A 173 2.94 -6.94 -3.05
N LEU A 174 2.93 -7.09 -1.71
CA LEU A 174 2.56 -6.00 -0.79
C LEU A 174 3.51 -4.79 -0.94
N SER A 175 4.80 -5.05 -1.10
CA SER A 175 5.82 -4.02 -1.31
C SER A 175 5.63 -3.32 -2.66
N ASN A 176 5.41 -4.08 -3.74
CA ASN A 176 5.15 -3.54 -5.07
C ASN A 176 3.89 -2.67 -5.09
N LEU A 177 2.82 -3.08 -4.39
CA LEU A 177 1.60 -2.29 -4.25
C LEU A 177 1.88 -0.93 -3.60
N ALA A 178 2.67 -0.89 -2.52
CA ALA A 178 3.06 0.37 -1.90
C ALA A 178 3.87 1.27 -2.85
N GLU A 179 4.83 0.70 -3.59
CA GLU A 179 5.63 1.44 -4.57
C GLU A 179 4.78 2.04 -5.70
N VAL A 180 3.85 1.27 -6.25
CA VAL A 180 2.95 1.75 -7.32
C VAL A 180 2.05 2.87 -6.83
N CYS A 181 1.49 2.75 -5.62
CA CYS A 181 0.69 3.82 -5.03
C CYS A 181 1.51 5.08 -4.76
N LEU A 182 2.74 4.95 -4.24
CA LEU A 182 3.66 6.06 -4.01
C LEU A 182 4.01 6.77 -5.32
N GLN A 183 4.32 6.02 -6.38
CA GLN A 183 4.66 6.57 -7.68
C GLN A 183 3.51 7.39 -8.26
N ALA A 184 2.30 6.83 -8.29
CA ALA A 184 1.12 7.53 -8.81
C ALA A 184 0.78 8.80 -8.00
N ALA A 185 0.94 8.74 -6.67
CA ALA A 185 0.74 9.91 -5.82
C ALA A 185 1.82 10.99 -6.04
N TYR A 186 3.08 10.59 -6.22
CA TYR A 186 4.19 11.49 -6.56
C TYR A 186 3.93 12.20 -7.89
N GLU A 187 3.64 11.45 -8.96
CA GLU A 187 3.43 12.01 -10.30
C GLU A 187 2.31 13.05 -10.32
N ARG A 188 1.20 12.76 -9.63
CA ARG A 188 0.09 13.72 -9.54
C ARG A 188 0.45 14.94 -8.72
N ALA A 189 1.10 14.76 -7.56
CA ALA A 189 1.48 15.86 -6.70
C ALA A 189 2.51 16.78 -7.38
N ASP A 190 3.48 16.22 -8.09
CA ASP A 190 4.48 16.98 -8.85
C ASP A 190 3.83 17.71 -10.03
N ALA A 191 2.96 17.06 -10.80
CA ALA A 191 2.25 17.71 -11.91
C ALA A 191 1.42 18.93 -11.45
N GLU A 192 0.77 18.85 -10.29
CA GLU A 192 0.04 19.98 -9.72
C GLU A 192 0.96 21.10 -9.24
N LEU A 193 2.05 20.77 -8.53
CA LEU A 193 2.97 21.81 -8.06
C LEU A 193 3.67 22.50 -9.23
N ARG A 194 4.02 21.77 -10.30
CA ARG A 194 4.52 22.36 -11.55
C ARG A 194 3.53 23.33 -12.19
N SER A 195 2.23 23.03 -12.18
CA SER A 195 1.23 23.92 -12.75
C SER A 195 1.06 25.23 -11.96
N ARG A 196 1.49 25.26 -10.69
CA ARG A 196 1.38 26.41 -9.79
C ARG A 196 2.66 27.23 -9.67
N PHE A 197 3.81 26.56 -9.67
CA PHE A 197 5.10 27.15 -9.35
C PHE A 197 6.14 27.01 -10.48
N GLY A 198 5.83 26.29 -11.55
CA GLY A 198 6.78 25.90 -12.59
C GLY A 198 7.66 24.71 -12.18
N ALA A 199 8.48 24.22 -13.11
CA ALA A 199 9.44 23.16 -12.84
C ALA A 199 10.52 23.63 -11.84
N PRO A 200 10.96 22.80 -10.88
CA PRO A 200 12.11 23.13 -10.02
C PRO A 200 13.39 23.09 -10.86
N LEU A 201 14.15 24.19 -10.91
CA LEU A 201 15.34 24.31 -11.77
C LEU A 201 16.62 24.39 -10.94
N ILE A 202 17.71 23.85 -11.50
CA ILE A 202 19.07 23.91 -10.96
C ILE A 202 20.06 24.20 -12.07
N GLN A 203 21.19 24.79 -11.71
CA GLN A 203 22.34 24.95 -12.60
C GLN A 203 23.23 23.72 -12.48
N SER A 204 23.56 23.12 -13.61
CA SER A 204 24.58 22.08 -13.74
C SER A 204 25.98 22.69 -13.71
N GLU A 205 26.99 21.85 -13.46
CA GLU A 205 28.41 22.28 -13.44
C GLU A 205 28.89 22.85 -14.79
N ASP A 206 28.29 22.41 -15.90
CA ASP A 206 28.55 22.90 -17.25
C ASP A 206 27.83 24.23 -17.57
N GLY A 207 27.13 24.82 -16.60
CA GLY A 207 26.36 26.06 -16.75
C GLY A 207 25.01 25.87 -17.43
N SER A 208 24.60 24.64 -17.75
CA SER A 208 23.26 24.36 -18.28
C SER A 208 22.20 24.36 -17.19
N THR A 209 21.00 24.82 -17.51
CA THR A 209 19.84 24.72 -16.60
C THR A 209 19.10 23.41 -16.84
N ARG A 210 18.85 22.65 -15.78
CA ARG A 210 18.05 21.41 -15.81
C ARG A 210 17.01 21.37 -14.70
N THR A 211 16.07 20.44 -14.83
CA THR A 211 15.07 20.20 -13.77
C THR A 211 15.70 19.42 -12.62
N ALA A 212 15.43 19.83 -11.37
CA ALA A 212 15.77 19.04 -10.20
C ALA A 212 14.80 17.85 -10.03
N GLY A 213 15.34 16.68 -9.71
CA GLY A 213 14.55 15.49 -9.42
C GLY A 213 14.25 15.35 -7.93
N PHE A 214 13.31 14.46 -7.63
CA PHE A 214 12.87 14.10 -6.28
C PHE A 214 12.67 12.61 -6.21
N ALA A 215 13.19 11.96 -5.17
CA ALA A 215 13.01 10.54 -4.94
C ALA A 215 12.43 10.27 -3.54
N VAL A 216 11.66 9.20 -3.47
CA VAL A 216 11.18 8.59 -2.24
C VAL A 216 12.07 7.40 -1.94
N ILE A 217 12.68 7.39 -0.77
CA ILE A 217 13.49 6.28 -0.27
C ILE A 217 12.66 5.49 0.71
N GLY A 218 12.39 4.23 0.38
CA GLY A 218 11.78 3.26 1.27
C GLY A 218 12.82 2.73 2.24
N MET A 219 12.45 2.71 3.51
CA MET A 219 13.27 2.25 4.62
C MET A 219 12.65 0.98 5.23
N GLY A 220 13.34 0.36 6.18
CA GLY A 220 12.78 -0.74 6.97
C GLY A 220 12.24 -1.88 6.10
N LYS A 221 10.99 -2.29 6.36
CA LYS A 221 10.35 -3.41 5.64
C LYS A 221 10.07 -3.07 4.17
N LEU A 222 9.67 -1.85 3.84
CA LEU A 222 9.42 -1.44 2.46
C LEU A 222 10.73 -1.45 1.65
N GLY A 223 11.78 -0.86 2.22
CA GLY A 223 13.11 -0.84 1.61
C GLY A 223 13.64 -2.25 1.32
N GLY A 224 13.44 -3.17 2.28
CA GLY A 224 13.77 -4.60 2.14
C GLY A 224 12.82 -5.46 1.31
N LYS A 225 11.71 -4.91 0.79
CA LYS A 225 10.64 -5.68 0.10
C LYS A 225 9.98 -6.77 0.96
N GLU A 226 9.77 -6.45 2.23
CA GLU A 226 9.27 -7.36 3.27
C GLU A 226 8.00 -6.81 3.96
N LEU A 227 7.17 -6.03 3.25
CA LEU A 227 5.93 -5.50 3.83
C LEU A 227 4.97 -6.63 4.22
N ASN A 228 4.28 -6.44 5.35
CA ASN A 228 3.13 -7.26 5.74
C ASN A 228 1.82 -6.44 5.68
N PHE A 229 0.66 -7.09 5.83
CA PHE A 229 -0.66 -6.47 5.67
C PHE A 229 -0.94 -5.26 6.57
N SER A 230 -0.28 -5.17 7.73
CA SER A 230 -0.44 -4.11 8.72
C SER A 230 0.79 -3.20 8.84
N SER A 231 1.77 -3.32 7.94
CA SER A 231 3.00 -2.54 8.02
C SER A 231 2.75 -1.06 7.77
N ASP A 232 3.48 -0.25 8.54
CA ASP A 232 3.73 1.14 8.19
C ASP A 232 4.78 1.17 7.06
N ILE A 233 4.76 2.24 6.26
CA ILE A 233 5.81 2.51 5.28
C ILE A 233 6.74 3.58 5.82
N ASP A 234 7.97 3.18 6.10
CA ASP A 234 9.03 4.07 6.55
C ASP A 234 9.64 4.77 5.32
N LEU A 235 9.56 6.10 5.24
CA LEU A 235 10.00 6.87 4.08
C LEU A 235 10.98 8.00 4.45
N MET A 236 11.88 8.30 3.52
CA MET A 236 12.66 9.52 3.47
C MET A 236 12.50 10.19 2.10
N TYR A 237 12.53 11.51 2.06
CA TYR A 237 12.40 12.28 0.82
C TYR A 237 13.69 13.01 0.50
N VAL A 238 14.16 12.84 -0.74
CA VAL A 238 15.42 13.42 -1.22
C VAL A 238 15.20 14.14 -2.54
N TYR A 239 15.87 15.27 -2.73
CA TYR A 239 15.88 15.99 -4.00
C TYR A 239 17.29 16.35 -4.42
N THR A 240 17.48 16.65 -5.71
CA THR A 240 18.82 16.83 -6.29
C THR A 240 19.63 17.93 -5.59
N ALA A 241 19.18 19.18 -5.66
CA ALA A 241 19.92 20.33 -5.14
C ALA A 241 19.01 21.55 -4.96
N ASP A 242 19.51 22.52 -4.19
CA ASP A 242 18.88 23.84 -4.04
C ASP A 242 18.89 24.63 -5.35
N GLY A 243 17.94 25.56 -5.46
CA GLY A 243 17.67 26.33 -6.66
C GLY A 243 16.30 27.00 -6.53
N GLU A 244 15.70 27.36 -7.66
CA GLU A 244 14.40 28.00 -7.70
C GLU A 244 13.54 27.42 -8.81
N THR A 245 12.23 27.45 -8.61
CA THR A 245 11.30 27.06 -9.66
C THR A 245 11.30 28.08 -10.81
N GLY A 246 10.95 27.59 -12.01
CA GLY A 246 10.82 28.41 -13.22
C GLY A 246 9.67 29.40 -13.18
N GLY A 247 8.73 29.28 -12.25
CA GLY A 247 7.52 30.11 -12.18
C GLY A 247 6.47 29.70 -13.21
N VAL A 248 5.34 30.41 -13.18
CA VAL A 248 4.25 30.30 -14.16
C VAL A 248 4.08 31.65 -14.88
N PRO A 249 3.52 31.69 -16.11
CA PRO A 249 3.33 32.95 -16.82
C PRO A 249 2.49 33.95 -16.02
N GLY A 250 3.08 35.10 -15.71
CA GLY A 250 2.42 36.23 -15.06
C GLY A 250 1.57 37.06 -16.03
N PRO A 251 0.76 38.02 -15.52
CA PRO A 251 -0.08 38.90 -16.34
C PRO A 251 0.71 39.75 -17.35
N ASP A 252 1.98 40.03 -17.06
CA ASP A 252 2.94 40.78 -17.86
C ASP A 252 3.85 39.89 -18.71
N GLY A 253 3.64 38.57 -18.69
CA GLY A 253 4.49 37.58 -19.37
C GLY A 253 5.77 37.23 -18.63
N ALA A 254 6.09 37.88 -17.50
CA ALA A 254 7.23 37.51 -16.66
C ALA A 254 6.89 36.31 -15.78
N PRO A 255 7.87 35.48 -15.39
CA PRO A 255 7.64 34.38 -14.47
C PRO A 255 7.16 34.85 -13.09
N ALA A 256 5.97 34.41 -12.68
CA ALA A 256 5.37 34.66 -11.37
C ALA A 256 5.40 33.39 -10.50
N ASN A 257 5.11 33.54 -9.20
CA ASN A 257 5.02 32.45 -8.22
C ASN A 257 6.26 31.54 -8.16
N ARG A 258 7.45 32.12 -8.30
CA ARG A 258 8.70 31.38 -8.07
C ARG A 258 8.89 31.12 -6.58
N ILE A 259 9.32 29.91 -6.24
CA ILE A 259 9.68 29.51 -4.87
C ILE A 259 11.01 28.78 -4.89
N SER A 260 11.67 28.66 -3.74
CA SER A 260 12.90 27.85 -3.67
C SER A 260 12.60 26.37 -3.89
N ASN A 261 13.57 25.62 -4.43
CA ASN A 261 13.44 24.17 -4.59
C ASN A 261 13.17 23.49 -3.24
N HIS A 262 13.81 23.95 -2.16
CA HIS A 262 13.52 23.46 -0.82
C HIS A 262 12.03 23.61 -0.46
N GLN A 263 11.44 24.80 -0.66
CA GLN A 263 10.02 25.04 -0.40
C GLN A 263 9.12 24.17 -1.31
N TYR A 264 9.50 24.01 -2.58
CA TYR A 264 8.78 23.16 -3.53
C TYR A 264 8.75 21.69 -3.08
N PHE A 265 9.91 21.12 -2.74
CA PHE A 265 10.01 19.72 -2.37
C PHE A 265 9.46 19.41 -0.97
N ILE A 266 9.46 20.36 -0.05
CA ILE A 266 8.70 20.24 1.22
C ILE A 266 7.20 20.14 0.93
N LYS A 267 6.65 21.00 0.08
CA LYS A 267 5.23 20.94 -0.32
C LYS A 267 4.90 19.62 -1.02
N LEU A 268 5.79 19.14 -1.89
CA LEU A 268 5.64 17.85 -2.56
C LEU A 268 5.59 16.70 -1.56
N ALA A 269 6.53 16.67 -0.61
CA ALA A 269 6.61 15.67 0.46
C ALA A 269 5.35 15.67 1.34
N GLU A 270 4.85 16.84 1.74
CA GLU A 270 3.61 16.99 2.52
C GLU A 270 2.41 16.41 1.76
N LYS A 271 2.26 16.79 0.49
CA LYS A 271 1.14 16.38 -0.36
C LYS A 271 1.16 14.89 -0.64
N LEU A 272 2.32 14.33 -0.95
CA LEU A 272 2.53 12.90 -1.11
C LEU A 272 2.19 12.14 0.19
N SER A 273 2.70 12.61 1.33
CA SER A 273 2.43 11.97 2.63
C SER A 273 0.94 12.01 2.98
N ALA A 274 0.24 13.10 2.67
CA ALA A 274 -1.20 13.21 2.87
C ALA A 274 -1.99 12.28 1.94
N ALA A 275 -1.62 12.21 0.66
CA ALA A 275 -2.26 11.34 -0.32
C ALA A 275 -2.29 9.87 0.13
N ILE A 276 -1.18 9.41 0.71
CA ILE A 276 -0.97 8.03 1.14
C ILE A 276 -1.49 7.78 2.56
N GLY A 277 -1.17 8.68 3.50
CA GLY A 277 -1.32 8.46 4.94
C GLY A 277 -2.57 9.06 5.59
N GLN A 278 -3.24 10.03 4.96
CA GLN A 278 -4.39 10.68 5.59
C GLN A 278 -5.56 9.70 5.73
N ASN A 279 -6.15 9.62 6.93
CA ASN A 279 -7.36 8.82 7.14
C ASN A 279 -8.60 9.61 6.74
N THR A 280 -9.38 9.09 5.78
CA THR A 280 -10.64 9.68 5.29
C THR A 280 -11.81 8.72 5.53
N ALA A 281 -13.02 9.08 5.07
CA ALA A 281 -14.16 8.16 5.09
C ALA A 281 -13.89 6.86 4.29
N ASP A 282 -13.02 6.92 3.28
CA ASP A 282 -12.59 5.76 2.50
C ASP A 282 -11.39 5.02 3.14
N GLY A 283 -10.89 5.46 4.30
CA GLY A 283 -9.72 4.94 4.99
C GLY A 283 -8.42 5.64 4.58
N PHE A 284 -7.32 4.90 4.53
CA PHE A 284 -5.99 5.35 4.09
C PHE A 284 -5.37 4.33 3.12
N VAL A 285 -4.30 4.71 2.43
CA VAL A 285 -3.57 3.80 1.52
C VAL A 285 -2.55 2.99 2.33
N PHE A 286 -1.60 3.68 2.96
CA PHE A 286 -0.65 3.12 3.92
C PHE A 286 -0.40 4.12 5.05
N ARG A 287 -0.13 3.64 6.26
CA ARG A 287 0.37 4.51 7.34
C ARG A 287 1.80 4.90 7.01
N VAL A 288 2.08 6.19 7.02
CA VAL A 288 3.40 6.74 6.65
C VAL A 288 4.18 7.09 7.91
N ASP A 289 5.40 6.57 8.02
CA ASP A 289 6.35 6.93 9.07
C ASP A 289 7.56 7.67 8.46
N LEU A 290 7.82 8.88 8.95
CA LEU A 290 8.91 9.75 8.49
C LEU A 290 9.98 9.96 9.57
N ARG A 291 9.96 9.18 10.65
CA ARG A 291 10.84 9.39 11.83
C ARG A 291 12.29 9.00 11.58
N LEU A 292 12.58 8.19 10.55
CA LEU A 292 13.93 7.76 10.20
C LEU A 292 14.75 8.79 9.40
N ARG A 293 14.15 9.93 9.02
CA ARG A 293 14.88 11.02 8.37
C ARG A 293 15.82 11.72 9.37
N PRO A 294 16.91 12.39 8.91
CA PRO A 294 17.78 13.21 9.73
C PRO A 294 17.02 14.11 10.69
N GLU A 295 17.48 14.14 11.95
CA GLU A 295 16.86 14.90 13.05
C GLU A 295 15.40 14.50 13.37
N GLY A 296 14.93 13.38 12.82
CA GLY A 296 13.61 12.80 13.06
C GLY A 296 12.49 13.80 12.82
N GLN A 297 11.56 13.92 13.78
CA GLN A 297 10.41 14.83 13.66
C GLN A 297 10.78 16.31 13.57
N ARG A 298 11.98 16.71 14.03
CA ARG A 298 12.43 18.11 14.03
C ARG A 298 13.11 18.51 12.73
N GLY A 299 13.60 17.55 11.96
CA GLY A 299 14.23 17.79 10.66
C GLY A 299 13.23 18.13 9.56
N PRO A 300 13.71 18.74 8.46
CA PRO A 300 12.87 19.02 7.29
C PRO A 300 12.28 17.73 6.72
N LEU A 301 11.09 17.80 6.11
CA LEU A 301 10.47 16.63 5.49
C LEU A 301 11.25 16.11 4.28
N ALA A 302 11.86 17.00 3.51
CA ALA A 302 12.69 16.70 2.35
C ALA A 302 14.02 17.43 2.45
N GLN A 303 15.11 16.77 2.02
CA GLN A 303 16.46 17.32 2.08
C GLN A 303 17.20 17.10 0.75
N SER A 304 18.11 18.01 0.41
CA SER A 304 18.93 17.88 -0.81
C SER A 304 19.95 16.76 -0.65
N LEU A 305 20.45 16.22 -1.77
CA LEU A 305 21.54 15.23 -1.74
C LEU A 305 22.75 15.73 -0.94
N GLY A 306 23.17 16.98 -1.18
CA GLY A 306 24.26 17.61 -0.43
C GLY A 306 23.93 17.80 1.06
N GLY A 307 22.68 18.11 1.40
CA GLY A 307 22.24 18.21 2.78
C GLY A 307 22.31 16.87 3.54
N TYR A 308 21.92 15.77 2.89
CA TYR A 308 22.08 14.43 3.45
C TYR A 308 23.54 14.04 3.65
N GLU A 309 24.40 14.34 2.67
CA GLU A 309 25.83 14.07 2.73
C GLU A 309 26.48 14.78 3.92
N ILE A 310 26.28 16.10 4.03
CA ILE A 310 26.78 16.90 5.16
C ILE A 310 26.28 16.34 6.50
N TYR A 311 24.99 15.96 6.57
CA TYR A 311 24.42 15.44 7.81
C TYR A 311 25.08 14.14 8.25
N TYR A 312 25.18 13.15 7.36
CA TYR A 312 25.71 11.85 7.70
C TYR A 312 27.22 11.87 7.94
N GLU A 313 27.95 12.77 7.29
CA GLU A 313 29.38 13.01 7.59
C GLU A 313 29.58 13.62 8.98
N SER A 314 28.75 14.58 9.37
CA SER A 314 29.00 15.40 10.57
C SER A 314 28.32 14.86 11.83
N TRP A 315 27.10 14.33 11.72
CA TRP A 315 26.24 14.00 12.87
C TRP A 315 25.64 12.60 12.83
N GLY A 316 25.84 11.86 11.75
CA GLY A 316 25.19 10.57 11.54
C GLY A 316 25.55 9.52 12.60
N GLN A 317 24.52 8.91 13.18
CA GLN A 317 24.61 8.00 14.32
C GLN A 317 24.68 6.53 13.88
N THR A 318 25.19 5.67 14.76
CA THR A 318 25.37 4.24 14.45
C THR A 318 24.06 3.49 14.20
N TRP A 319 22.95 3.89 14.84
CA TRP A 319 21.64 3.30 14.55
C TRP A 319 21.10 3.67 13.16
N GLU A 320 21.42 4.87 12.66
CA GLU A 320 21.01 5.33 11.32
C GLU A 320 21.70 4.49 10.24
N ARG A 321 22.96 4.09 10.46
CA ARG A 321 23.68 3.16 9.56
C ARG A 321 22.90 1.86 9.41
N SER A 322 22.49 1.25 10.53
CA SER A 322 21.70 0.02 10.53
C SER A 322 20.36 0.19 9.81
N ALA A 323 19.69 1.32 9.99
CA ALA A 323 18.43 1.61 9.31
C ALA A 323 18.61 1.75 7.79
N LEU A 324 19.67 2.43 7.35
CA LEU A 324 19.97 2.71 5.95
C LEU A 324 20.47 1.49 5.16
N ILE A 325 20.81 0.37 5.80
CA ILE A 325 21.13 -0.90 5.09
C ILE A 325 19.99 -1.32 4.17
N LYS A 326 18.75 -1.07 4.57
CA LYS A 326 17.55 -1.41 3.78
C LYS A 326 17.08 -0.25 2.88
N ALA A 327 17.77 0.88 2.84
CA ALA A 327 17.34 2.03 2.04
C ALA A 327 17.27 1.67 0.55
N ARG A 328 16.16 2.02 -0.11
CA ARG A 328 15.97 1.76 -1.54
C ARG A 328 15.06 2.81 -2.19
N PRO A 329 15.32 3.27 -3.42
CA PRO A 329 14.36 4.08 -4.17
C PRO A 329 13.07 3.29 -4.41
N VAL A 330 11.93 3.88 -4.06
CA VAL A 330 10.61 3.25 -4.18
C VAL A 330 9.65 3.99 -5.09
N ALA A 331 9.84 5.31 -5.24
CA ALA A 331 9.09 6.18 -6.13
C ALA A 331 9.88 7.45 -6.45
N GLY A 332 9.43 8.21 -7.43
CA GLY A 332 10.08 9.44 -7.89
C GLY A 332 11.14 9.18 -8.96
N ASP A 333 12.10 10.09 -9.06
CA ASP A 333 13.24 10.00 -9.96
C ASP A 333 14.24 8.95 -9.45
N GLU A 334 14.31 7.81 -10.13
CA GLU A 334 15.19 6.71 -9.76
C GLU A 334 16.66 7.12 -9.77
N ALA A 335 17.08 8.03 -10.66
CA ALA A 335 18.47 8.48 -10.73
C ALA A 335 18.87 9.25 -9.47
N VAL A 336 18.00 10.13 -8.98
CA VAL A 336 18.22 10.84 -7.70
C VAL A 336 18.26 9.87 -6.53
N GLY A 337 17.40 8.86 -6.53
CA GLY A 337 17.40 7.84 -5.49
C GLY A 337 18.70 6.99 -5.48
N ARG A 338 19.22 6.64 -6.66
CA ARG A 338 20.50 5.93 -6.79
C ARG A 338 21.68 6.81 -6.35
N GLU A 339 21.70 8.07 -6.77
CA GLU A 339 22.71 9.03 -6.36
C GLU A 339 22.73 9.23 -4.83
N PHE A 340 21.55 9.27 -4.19
CA PHE A 340 21.45 9.28 -2.73
C PHE A 340 22.16 8.08 -2.10
N LEU A 341 21.85 6.86 -2.57
CA LEU A 341 22.48 5.64 -2.05
C LEU A 341 24.00 5.64 -2.23
N GLU A 342 24.49 6.11 -3.37
CA GLU A 342 25.92 6.24 -3.66
C GLU A 342 26.60 7.20 -2.67
N ARG A 343 26.03 8.39 -2.45
CA ARG A 343 26.58 9.41 -1.54
C ARG A 343 26.62 8.93 -0.08
N ILE A 344 25.62 8.18 0.37
CA ILE A 344 25.58 7.68 1.76
C ILE A 344 26.35 6.36 1.95
N THR A 345 26.78 5.69 0.88
CA THR A 345 27.46 4.39 0.96
C THR A 345 28.68 4.42 1.89
N PRO A 346 29.56 5.44 1.86
CA PRO A 346 30.69 5.53 2.82
C PRO A 346 30.24 5.65 4.28
N PHE A 347 29.07 6.25 4.53
CA PHE A 347 28.45 6.29 5.84
C PHE A 347 27.86 4.92 6.23
N VAL A 348 27.08 4.27 5.36
CA VAL A 348 26.44 3.00 5.73
C VAL A 348 27.49 1.88 5.89
N TYR A 349 28.40 1.77 4.93
CA TYR A 349 29.38 0.69 4.83
C TYR A 349 30.79 1.22 5.07
N ARG A 350 31.12 1.43 6.35
CA ARG A 350 32.46 1.89 6.76
C ARG A 350 33.54 0.94 6.23
N LYS A 351 34.61 1.51 5.65
CA LYS A 351 35.78 0.74 5.20
C LYS A 351 36.51 0.03 6.34
N TYR A 352 36.50 0.61 7.54
CA TYR A 352 37.12 0.04 8.73
C TYR A 352 36.08 -0.07 9.85
N LEU A 353 36.04 -1.25 10.48
CA LEU A 353 35.21 -1.52 11.65
C LEU A 353 36.14 -1.64 12.87
N ASP A 354 36.06 -0.67 13.77
CA ASP A 354 36.79 -0.73 15.04
C ASP A 354 35.98 -1.43 16.14
N PHE A 355 36.63 -1.73 17.27
CA PHE A 355 35.96 -2.35 18.41
C PHE A 355 34.85 -1.47 19.00
N GLY A 356 34.95 -0.14 18.90
CA GLY A 356 33.93 0.79 19.38
C GLY A 356 32.61 0.62 18.64
N ALA A 357 32.66 0.55 17.31
CA ALA A 357 31.48 0.32 16.47
C ALA A 357 30.76 -1.01 16.80
N ILE A 358 31.52 -2.07 17.09
CA ILE A 358 30.95 -3.38 17.48
C ILE A 358 30.21 -3.27 18.83
N VAL A 359 30.80 -2.55 19.79
CA VAL A 359 30.18 -2.32 21.11
C VAL A 359 28.89 -1.52 20.95
N GLU A 360 28.90 -0.43 20.18
CA GLU A 360 27.71 0.39 19.92
C GLU A 360 26.57 -0.42 19.29
N ILE A 361 26.87 -1.28 18.32
CA ILE A 361 25.86 -2.16 17.70
C ILE A 361 25.27 -3.13 18.73
N ARG A 362 26.11 -3.69 19.60
CA ARG A 362 25.67 -4.60 20.67
C ARG A 362 24.77 -3.88 21.68
N GLU A 363 25.17 -2.70 22.14
CA GLU A 363 24.41 -1.90 23.10
C GLU A 363 23.06 -1.46 22.52
N MET A 364 23.04 -1.04 21.25
CA MET A 364 21.83 -0.73 20.52
C MET A 364 20.88 -1.94 20.48
N LYS A 365 21.39 -3.12 20.12
CA LYS A 365 20.59 -4.36 20.09
C LYS A 365 20.03 -4.71 21.47
N GLN A 366 20.83 -4.59 22.52
CA GLN A 366 20.39 -4.83 23.90
C GLN A 366 19.33 -3.84 24.37
N LYS A 367 19.42 -2.57 23.96
CA LYS A 367 18.41 -1.57 24.25
C LYS A 367 17.08 -1.92 23.57
N ILE A 368 17.11 -2.22 22.26
CA ILE A 368 15.91 -2.62 21.50
C ILE A 368 15.23 -3.84 22.14
N ASN A 369 15.98 -4.87 22.53
CA ASN A 369 15.40 -6.06 23.15
C ASN A 369 14.68 -5.75 24.46
N ARG A 370 15.25 -4.88 25.31
CA ARG A 370 14.62 -4.48 26.58
C ARG A 370 13.32 -3.71 26.37
N ASP A 371 13.28 -2.86 25.35
CA ASP A 371 12.11 -2.05 25.03
C ASP A 371 10.98 -2.88 24.39
N VAL A 372 11.28 -4.05 23.80
CA VAL A 372 10.28 -4.98 23.21
C VAL A 372 9.72 -5.97 24.23
N GLU A 373 10.46 -6.28 25.30
CA GLU A 373 10.03 -7.17 26.39
C GLU A 373 9.10 -6.49 27.42
N GLN A 374 8.97 -5.16 27.36
CA GLN A 374 8.04 -4.34 28.15
C GLN A 374 6.77 -4.06 27.36
#